data_AF-A0A2R6DM56-F1
#
_entry.id   AF-A0A2R6DM56-F1
#
_cell.length_a   1.000
_cell.length_b   1.000
_cell.length_c   1.000
_cell.angle_alpha   90.00
_cell.angle_beta   90.00
_cell.angle_gamma   90.00
#
_symmetry.space_group_name_H-M   'P 1'
#
loop_
_entity.id
_entity.type
_entity.pdbx_description
1 polymer ?
#
loop_
_entity_poly.entity_id
_entity_poly.type
_entity_poly.pdbx_seq_one_letter_code
_entity_poly.pdbx_strand_id
1 'polypeptide(L)'
;MSAYTTPIEAMFEAQRSAIEGSQQATKQAIAFQRSMNRTAVSGTRSVESAQRQGVELLQAGSRSYLGTVEAMTPGARGNVEQLRRQTDELFARLKSNHAELFETLTAEAERGARSYDELAAEYVEAMDEGLDSLLDAHADVQSQAVEATEDSAERSAEFAERFEAAMDESMERAAEFGEHLEGAFETQVEGAERFQAELEAQAERFRKQLDEQAER
;
A
#
# COMPACT_ATOMS: atom_id res chain seq x y z
N MET A 1 -11.72 13.98 18.67
CA MET A 1 -11.10 13.22 17.57
C MET A 1 -11.73 13.71 16.29
N SER A 2 -10.98 14.49 15.50
CA SER A 2 -11.52 15.23 14.36
C SER A 2 -11.96 14.25 13.26
N ALA A 3 -13.08 14.54 12.59
CA ALA A 3 -13.59 13.71 11.50
C ALA A 3 -12.65 13.66 10.26
N TYR A 4 -11.58 14.46 10.26
CA TYR A 4 -10.62 14.58 9.16
C TYR A 4 -9.34 13.76 9.36
N THR A 5 -9.00 13.39 10.59
CA THR A 5 -7.84 12.53 10.87
C THR A 5 -8.10 11.10 10.37
N THR A 6 -9.31 10.58 10.60
CA THR A 6 -9.70 9.19 10.31
C THR A 6 -9.69 8.81 8.82
N PRO A 7 -10.15 9.66 7.88
CA PRO A 7 -10.14 9.31 6.45
C PRO A 7 -8.74 9.32 5.82
N ILE A 8 -7.87 10.24 6.27
CA ILE A 8 -6.50 10.36 5.76
C ILE A 8 -5.65 9.17 6.25
N GLU A 9 -5.74 8.83 7.52
CA GLU A 9 -5.09 7.64 8.09
C GLU A 9 -5.55 6.35 7.39
N ALA A 10 -6.86 6.18 7.19
CA ALA A 10 -7.41 5.00 6.52
C ALA A 10 -6.91 4.87 5.06
N MET A 11 -6.73 5.98 4.34
CA MET A 11 -6.16 5.97 3.01
C MET A 11 -4.70 5.48 3.02
N PHE A 12 -3.90 5.94 3.97
CA PHE A 12 -2.50 5.51 4.10
C PHE A 12 -2.37 4.04 4.50
N GLU A 13 -3.22 3.55 5.41
CA GLU A 13 -3.27 2.11 5.75
C GLU A 13 -3.64 1.24 4.54
N ALA A 14 -4.58 1.71 3.70
CA ALA A 14 -4.93 1.01 2.46
C ALA A 14 -3.75 0.98 1.48
N GLN A 15 -2.99 2.07 1.35
CA GLN A 15 -1.78 2.12 0.53
C GLN A 15 -0.71 1.16 1.04
N ARG A 16 -0.45 1.15 2.35
CA ARG A 16 0.48 0.21 2.99
C ARG A 16 0.10 -1.24 2.72
N SER A 17 -1.17 -1.58 2.96
CA SER A 17 -1.67 -2.94 2.74
C SER A 17 -1.55 -3.38 1.27
N ALA A 18 -1.77 -2.47 0.32
CA ALA A 18 -1.61 -2.76 -1.10
C ALA A 18 -0.14 -3.01 -1.48
N ILE A 19 0.80 -2.23 -0.91
CA ILE A 19 2.24 -2.39 -1.14
C ILE A 19 2.73 -3.73 -0.57
N GLU A 20 2.39 -4.03 0.70
CA GLU A 20 2.73 -5.29 1.36
C GLU A 20 2.12 -6.49 0.61
N GLY A 21 0.89 -6.36 0.12
CA GLY A 21 0.23 -7.36 -0.72
C GLY A 21 0.97 -7.62 -2.03
N SER A 22 1.42 -6.57 -2.72
CA SER A 22 2.20 -6.67 -3.96
C SER A 22 3.56 -7.32 -3.73
N GLN A 23 4.26 -6.92 -2.68
CA GLN A 23 5.54 -7.51 -2.25
C GLN A 23 5.38 -9.01 -2.03
N GLN A 24 4.35 -9.41 -1.29
CA GLN A 24 4.08 -10.81 -0.99
C GLN A 24 3.72 -11.61 -2.25
N ALA A 25 3.00 -11.02 -3.20
CA ALA A 25 2.72 -11.64 -4.50
C ALA A 25 4.01 -11.88 -5.31
N THR A 26 4.91 -10.90 -5.36
CA THR A 26 6.22 -11.04 -6.03
C THR A 26 7.07 -12.12 -5.39
N LYS A 27 7.14 -12.16 -4.05
CA LYS A 27 7.84 -13.23 -3.30
C LYS A 27 7.32 -14.61 -3.67
N GLN A 28 6.00 -14.77 -3.70
CA GLN A 28 5.36 -16.03 -4.07
C GLN A 28 5.66 -16.42 -5.52
N ALA A 29 5.64 -15.46 -6.45
CA ALA A 29 5.96 -15.70 -7.85
C ALA A 29 7.41 -16.19 -8.02
N ILE A 30 8.37 -15.56 -7.33
CA ILE A 30 9.77 -15.97 -7.32
C ILE A 30 9.93 -17.35 -6.69
N ALA A 31 9.31 -17.60 -5.54
CA ALA A 31 9.34 -18.91 -4.88
C ALA A 31 8.77 -20.02 -5.77
N PHE A 32 7.72 -19.72 -6.53
CA PHE A 32 7.16 -20.64 -7.53
C PHE A 32 8.15 -20.93 -8.66
N GLN A 33 8.79 -19.91 -9.25
CA GLN A 33 9.82 -20.10 -10.28
C GLN A 33 11.00 -20.95 -9.76
N ARG A 34 11.47 -20.70 -8.53
CA ARG A 34 12.51 -21.50 -7.86
C ARG A 34 12.09 -22.97 -7.71
N SER A 35 10.86 -23.22 -7.26
CA SER A 35 10.30 -24.57 -7.13
C SER A 35 10.22 -25.29 -8.48
N MET A 36 9.79 -24.60 -9.54
CA MET A 36 9.77 -25.14 -10.90
C MET A 36 11.17 -25.49 -11.40
N ASN A 37 12.16 -24.63 -11.20
CA ASN A 37 13.55 -24.90 -11.58
C ASN A 37 14.08 -26.16 -10.87
N ARG A 38 13.89 -26.28 -9.56
CA ARG A 38 14.29 -27.49 -8.81
C ARG A 38 13.59 -28.76 -9.30
N THR A 39 12.31 -28.64 -9.66
CA THR A 39 11.53 -29.75 -10.21
C THR A 39 12.05 -30.14 -11.59
N ALA A 40 12.36 -29.18 -12.45
CA ALA A 40 12.93 -29.43 -13.78
C ALA A 40 14.29 -30.15 -13.69
N VAL A 41 15.18 -29.67 -12.80
CA VAL A 41 16.47 -30.32 -12.52
C VAL A 41 16.25 -31.75 -12.01
N SER A 42 15.34 -31.96 -11.07
CA SER A 42 15.01 -33.29 -10.55
C SER A 42 14.43 -34.21 -11.64
N GLY A 43 13.68 -33.64 -12.59
CA GLY A 43 13.14 -34.34 -13.75
C GLY A 43 14.21 -34.92 -14.67
N THR A 44 15.38 -34.28 -14.77
CA THR A 44 16.49 -34.80 -15.60
C THR A 44 16.95 -36.20 -15.14
N ARG A 45 17.00 -36.44 -13.83
CA ARG A 45 17.34 -37.73 -13.22
C ARG A 45 16.27 -38.80 -13.50
N SER A 46 14.99 -38.39 -13.47
CA SER A 46 13.89 -39.30 -13.81
C SER A 46 13.96 -39.73 -15.27
N VAL A 47 14.30 -38.81 -16.19
CA VAL A 47 14.51 -39.11 -17.61
C VAL A 47 15.71 -40.04 -17.80
N GLU A 48 16.83 -39.78 -17.14
CA GLU A 48 18.02 -40.64 -17.17
C GLU A 48 17.67 -42.08 -16.78
N SER A 49 16.96 -42.26 -15.65
CA SER A 49 16.56 -43.57 -15.14
C SER A 49 15.65 -44.33 -16.12
N ALA A 50 14.68 -43.63 -16.71
CA ALA A 50 13.78 -44.20 -17.71
C ALA A 50 14.53 -44.63 -18.99
N GLN A 51 15.45 -43.80 -19.49
CA GLN A 51 16.27 -44.14 -20.65
C GLN A 51 17.22 -45.30 -20.35
N ARG A 52 17.82 -45.35 -19.15
CA ARG A 52 18.66 -46.48 -18.72
C ARG A 52 17.88 -47.80 -18.72
N GLN A 53 16.67 -47.81 -18.16
CA GLN A 53 15.81 -48.99 -18.20
C GLN A 53 15.45 -49.41 -19.63
N GLY A 54 15.14 -48.44 -20.50
CA GLY A 54 14.88 -48.73 -21.91
C GLY A 54 16.07 -49.39 -22.63
N VAL A 55 17.29 -48.87 -22.40
CA VAL A 55 18.52 -49.44 -22.96
C VAL A 55 18.79 -50.85 -22.41
N GLU A 56 18.57 -51.09 -21.12
CA GLU A 56 18.71 -52.42 -20.50
C GLU A 56 17.70 -53.43 -21.08
N LEU A 57 16.46 -53.01 -21.33
CA LEU A 57 15.44 -53.83 -21.97
C LEU A 57 15.81 -54.19 -23.41
N LEU A 58 16.31 -53.22 -24.19
CA LEU A 58 16.79 -53.46 -25.55
C LEU A 58 17.97 -54.43 -25.55
N GLN A 59 18.93 -54.26 -24.63
CA GLN A 59 20.06 -55.17 -24.46
C GLN A 59 19.59 -56.60 -24.14
N ALA A 60 18.63 -56.76 -23.22
CA ALA A 60 18.05 -58.06 -22.88
C ALA A 60 17.33 -58.70 -24.09
N GLY A 61 16.58 -57.90 -24.86
CA GLY A 61 15.92 -58.33 -26.09
C GLY A 61 16.91 -58.81 -27.15
N SER A 62 17.99 -58.06 -27.39
CA SER A 62 19.05 -58.46 -28.33
C SER A 62 19.72 -59.76 -27.92
N ARG A 63 20.02 -59.95 -26.62
CA ARG A 63 20.57 -61.21 -26.10
C ARG A 63 19.62 -62.39 -26.31
N SER A 64 18.33 -62.19 -26.06
CA SER A 64 17.29 -63.21 -26.26
C SER A 64 17.14 -63.61 -27.74
N TYR A 65 17.14 -62.63 -28.64
CA TYR A 65 17.10 -62.85 -30.09
C TYR A 65 18.29 -63.68 -30.57
N LEU A 66 19.51 -63.29 -30.18
CA LEU A 66 20.72 -64.03 -30.54
C LEU A 66 20.73 -65.46 -29.96
N GLY A 67 20.21 -65.65 -28.76
CA GLY A 67 20.02 -66.99 -28.18
C GLY A 67 19.06 -67.86 -28.98
N THR A 68 17.99 -67.28 -29.53
CA THR A 68 17.06 -67.99 -30.42
C THR A 68 17.73 -68.41 -31.74
N VAL A 69 18.50 -67.51 -32.35
CA VAL A 69 19.26 -67.78 -33.59
C VAL A 69 20.27 -68.91 -33.37
N GLU A 70 20.98 -68.90 -32.24
CA GLU A 70 21.91 -69.95 -31.85
C GLU A 70 21.24 -71.32 -31.74
N ALA A 71 20.06 -71.37 -31.12
CA ALA A 71 19.29 -72.61 -30.95
C ALA A 71 18.81 -73.20 -32.28
N MET A 72 18.44 -72.33 -33.25
CA MET A 72 17.97 -72.76 -34.57
C MET A 72 19.11 -73.16 -35.53
N THR A 73 20.34 -72.64 -35.31
CA THR A 73 21.48 -72.88 -36.21
C THR A 73 22.74 -73.31 -35.45
N PRO A 74 22.86 -74.59 -35.05
CA PRO A 74 23.96 -75.07 -34.21
C PRO A 74 25.36 -74.91 -34.83
N GLY A 75 25.47 -74.86 -36.16
CA GLY A 75 26.72 -74.65 -36.89
C GLY A 75 27.22 -73.19 -36.87
N ALA A 76 26.41 -72.24 -36.42
CA ALA A 76 26.74 -70.80 -36.39
C ALA A 76 27.19 -70.29 -35.00
N ARG A 77 27.30 -71.16 -33.98
CA ARG A 77 27.62 -70.78 -32.59
C ARG A 77 28.78 -69.80 -32.44
N GLY A 78 29.90 -70.06 -33.13
CA GLY A 78 31.08 -69.19 -33.05
C GLY A 78 30.83 -67.76 -33.53
N ASN A 79 30.05 -67.61 -34.61
CA ASN A 79 29.70 -66.30 -35.17
C ASN A 79 28.67 -65.58 -34.28
N VAL A 80 27.69 -66.29 -33.73
CA VAL A 80 26.68 -65.72 -32.82
C VAL A 80 27.31 -65.25 -31.51
N GLU A 81 28.26 -65.99 -30.95
CA GLU A 81 29.05 -65.58 -29.78
C GLU A 81 29.82 -64.28 -30.02
N GLN A 82 30.50 -64.19 -31.17
CA GLN A 82 31.22 -62.97 -31.54
C GLN A 82 30.27 -61.77 -31.68
N LEU A 83 29.11 -61.97 -32.31
CA LEU A 83 28.09 -60.93 -32.46
C LEU A 83 27.50 -60.50 -31.12
N ARG A 84 27.30 -61.45 -30.19
CA ARG A 84 26.81 -61.19 -28.84
C ARG A 84 27.78 -60.32 -28.06
N ARG A 85 29.08 -60.66 -28.09
CA ARG A 85 30.13 -59.87 -27.44
C ARG A 85 30.21 -58.45 -28.01
N GLN A 86 30.19 -58.30 -29.33
CA GLN A 86 30.18 -56.99 -29.98
C GLN A 86 28.93 -56.17 -29.59
N THR A 87 27.76 -56.79 -29.60
CA THR A 87 26.50 -56.15 -29.19
C THR A 87 26.56 -55.68 -27.73
N ASP A 88 27.04 -56.53 -26.83
CA ASP A 88 27.20 -56.18 -25.42
C ASP A 88 28.21 -55.06 -25.19
N GLU A 89 29.32 -55.05 -25.93
CA GLU A 89 30.32 -53.98 -25.88
C GLU A 89 29.75 -52.65 -26.38
N LEU A 90 28.93 -52.67 -27.44
CA LEU A 90 28.23 -51.49 -27.93
C LEU A 90 27.23 -50.94 -26.91
N PHE A 91 26.42 -51.80 -26.28
CA PHE A 91 25.52 -51.38 -25.20
C PHE A 91 26.29 -50.88 -23.98
N ALA A 92 27.43 -51.47 -23.63
CA ALA A 92 28.26 -51.00 -22.53
C ALA A 92 28.82 -49.59 -22.80
N ARG A 93 29.35 -49.36 -24.01
CA ARG A 93 29.82 -48.02 -24.45
C ARG A 93 28.68 -47.01 -24.47
N LEU A 94 27.52 -47.39 -25.01
CA LEU A 94 26.34 -46.52 -25.04
C LEU A 94 25.93 -46.10 -23.62
N LYS A 95 25.80 -47.04 -22.70
CA LYS A 95 25.45 -46.75 -21.30
C LYS A 95 26.48 -45.87 -20.61
N SER A 96 27.77 -46.12 -20.84
CA SER A 96 28.86 -45.31 -20.26
C SER A 96 28.81 -43.86 -20.75
N ASN A 97 28.76 -43.66 -22.07
CA ASN A 97 28.73 -42.32 -22.67
C ASN A 97 27.46 -41.56 -22.26
N HIS A 98 26.34 -42.28 -22.16
CA HIS A 98 25.06 -41.71 -21.74
C HIS A 98 25.09 -41.28 -20.28
N ALA A 99 25.64 -42.10 -19.39
CA ALA A 99 25.77 -41.78 -17.97
C ALA A 99 26.64 -40.52 -17.77
N GLU A 100 27.79 -40.45 -18.43
CA GLU A 100 28.71 -39.30 -18.35
C GLU A 100 28.05 -38.00 -18.87
N LEU A 101 27.30 -38.09 -19.97
CA LEU A 101 26.58 -36.96 -20.54
C LEU A 101 25.47 -36.47 -19.59
N PHE A 102 24.67 -37.38 -19.02
CA PHE A 102 23.62 -37.00 -18.07
C PHE A 102 24.18 -36.45 -16.77
N GLU A 103 25.25 -37.05 -16.24
CA GLU A 103 25.93 -36.52 -15.05
C GLU A 103 26.40 -35.09 -15.27
N THR A 104 27.03 -34.82 -16.42
CA THR A 104 27.48 -33.47 -16.79
C THR A 104 26.31 -32.50 -16.93
N LEU A 105 25.25 -32.88 -17.66
CA LEU A 105 24.07 -32.04 -17.87
C LEU A 105 23.34 -31.75 -16.55
N THR A 106 23.15 -32.75 -15.71
CA THR A 106 22.51 -32.59 -14.39
C THR A 106 23.37 -31.73 -13.47
N ALA A 107 24.69 -31.89 -13.46
CA ALA A 107 25.59 -31.06 -12.65
C ALA A 107 25.60 -29.58 -13.08
N GLU A 108 25.56 -29.31 -14.39
CA GLU A 108 25.41 -27.95 -14.92
C GLU A 108 24.03 -27.37 -14.59
N ALA A 109 22.96 -28.14 -14.79
CA ALA A 109 21.60 -27.71 -14.47
C ALA A 109 21.42 -27.41 -12.97
N GLU A 110 22.01 -28.23 -12.09
CA GLU A 110 22.03 -27.97 -10.65
C GLU A 110 22.81 -26.71 -10.29
N ARG A 111 23.97 -26.48 -10.90
CA ARG A 111 24.74 -25.26 -10.68
C ARG A 111 23.96 -24.02 -11.13
N GLY A 112 23.33 -24.08 -12.30
CA GLY A 112 22.46 -23.01 -12.79
C GLY A 112 21.28 -22.75 -11.85
N ALA A 113 20.60 -23.80 -11.39
CA ALA A 113 19.48 -23.67 -10.46
C ALA A 113 19.91 -23.12 -9.10
N ARG A 114 21.07 -23.53 -8.57
CA ARG A 114 21.63 -22.97 -7.32
C ARG A 114 21.99 -21.49 -7.47
N SER A 115 22.68 -21.13 -8.55
CA SER A 115 23.04 -19.73 -8.83
C SER A 115 21.80 -18.85 -9.01
N TYR A 116 20.76 -19.34 -9.70
CA TYR A 116 19.48 -18.66 -9.80
C TYR A 116 18.80 -18.53 -8.43
N ASP A 117 18.81 -19.58 -7.61
CA ASP A 117 18.22 -19.58 -6.26
C ASP A 117 18.87 -18.55 -5.33
N GLU A 118 20.20 -18.40 -5.42
CA GLU A 118 20.98 -17.41 -4.68
C GLU A 118 20.63 -15.98 -5.14
N LEU A 119 20.73 -15.72 -6.45
CA LEU A 119 20.38 -14.41 -7.02
C LEU A 119 18.94 -14.00 -6.72
N ALA A 120 18.00 -14.94 -6.81
CA ALA A 120 16.60 -14.69 -6.52
C ALA A 120 16.37 -14.38 -5.02
N ALA A 121 17.13 -15.01 -4.12
CA ALA A 121 17.07 -14.71 -2.70
C ALA A 121 17.61 -13.31 -2.42
N GLU A 122 18.79 -12.98 -2.95
CA GLU A 122 19.40 -11.64 -2.84
C GLU A 122 18.47 -10.55 -3.38
N TYR A 123 17.82 -10.80 -4.52
CA TYR A 123 16.86 -9.86 -5.10
C TYR A 123 15.64 -9.63 -4.20
N VAL A 124 15.08 -10.70 -3.60
CA VAL A 124 13.93 -10.58 -2.68
C VAL A 124 14.33 -9.82 -1.42
N GLU A 125 15.51 -10.12 -0.85
CA GLU A 125 16.03 -9.45 0.34
C GLU A 125 16.26 -7.96 0.08
N ALA A 126 16.94 -7.60 -1.00
CA ALA A 126 17.17 -6.20 -1.36
C ALA A 126 15.86 -5.44 -1.65
N MET A 127 14.88 -6.11 -2.27
CA MET A 127 13.54 -5.54 -2.48
C MET A 127 12.84 -5.30 -1.14
N ASP A 128 12.91 -6.23 -0.20
CA ASP A 128 12.30 -6.12 1.12
C ASP A 128 12.89 -4.96 1.91
N GLU A 129 14.22 -4.88 1.99
CA GLU A 129 14.91 -3.78 2.66
C GLU A 129 14.55 -2.42 2.05
N GLY A 130 14.49 -2.35 0.71
CA GLY A 130 14.11 -1.14 0.00
C GLY A 130 12.67 -0.72 0.24
N LEU A 131 11.74 -1.68 0.32
CA LEU A 131 10.33 -1.41 0.62
C LEU A 131 10.12 -1.03 2.08
N ASP A 132 10.76 -1.70 3.02
CA ASP A 132 10.68 -1.36 4.45
C ASP A 132 11.21 0.05 4.69
N SER A 133 12.38 0.39 4.13
CA SER A 133 12.93 1.75 4.22
C SER A 133 11.99 2.80 3.61
N LEU A 134 11.30 2.46 2.52
CA LEU A 134 10.35 3.37 1.88
C LEU A 134 9.08 3.53 2.71
N LEU A 135 8.56 2.45 3.28
CA LEU A 135 7.38 2.46 4.16
C LEU A 135 7.65 3.26 5.44
N ASP A 136 8.83 3.10 6.04
CA ASP A 136 9.25 3.88 7.21
C ASP A 136 9.31 5.39 6.88
N ALA A 137 9.96 5.75 5.77
CA ALA A 137 9.98 7.14 5.33
C ALA A 137 8.58 7.70 5.04
N HIS A 138 7.68 6.87 4.51
CA HIS A 138 6.29 7.26 4.25
C HIS A 138 5.49 7.43 5.54
N ALA A 139 5.75 6.60 6.55
CA ALA A 139 5.11 6.67 7.86
C ALA A 139 5.48 7.95 8.62
N ASP A 140 6.73 8.39 8.51
CA ASP A 140 7.19 9.68 9.06
C ASP A 140 6.44 10.86 8.41
N VAL A 141 6.34 10.85 7.08
CA VAL A 141 5.61 11.88 6.32
C VAL A 141 4.11 11.84 6.63
N GLN A 142 3.52 10.65 6.76
CA GLN A 142 2.12 10.48 7.17
C GLN A 142 1.88 11.11 8.54
N SER A 143 2.74 10.83 9.52
CA SER A 143 2.58 11.36 10.88
C SER A 143 2.60 12.88 10.86
N GLN A 144 3.54 13.49 10.13
CA GLN A 144 3.61 14.95 9.96
C GLN A 144 2.37 15.51 9.26
N ALA A 145 1.83 14.82 8.25
CA ALA A 145 0.63 15.27 7.53
C ALA A 145 -0.62 15.19 8.42
N VAL A 146 -0.72 14.14 9.24
CA VAL A 146 -1.79 13.97 10.23
C VAL A 146 -1.72 15.09 11.26
N GLU A 147 -0.57 15.29 11.90
CA GLU A 147 -0.35 16.38 12.88
C GLU A 147 -0.66 17.75 12.28
N ALA A 148 -0.17 18.05 11.07
CA ALA A 148 -0.43 19.32 10.41
C ALA A 148 -1.94 19.56 10.13
N THR A 149 -2.68 18.49 9.83
CA THR A 149 -4.14 18.56 9.63
C THR A 149 -4.86 18.82 10.95
N GLU A 150 -4.44 18.14 12.02
CA GLU A 150 -5.00 18.33 13.36
C GLU A 150 -4.75 19.75 13.88
N ASP A 151 -3.51 20.24 13.77
CA ASP A 151 -3.15 21.62 14.11
C ASP A 151 -3.96 22.64 13.31
N SER A 152 -4.23 22.38 12.03
CA SER A 152 -5.03 23.27 11.19
C SER A 152 -6.50 23.26 11.61
N ALA A 153 -7.03 22.10 12.01
CA ALA A 153 -8.40 21.98 12.50
C ALA A 153 -8.57 22.70 13.84
N GLU A 154 -7.62 22.56 14.77
CA GLU A 154 -7.63 23.25 16.05
C GLU A 154 -7.57 24.77 15.88
N ARG A 155 -6.66 25.27 15.04
CA ARG A 155 -6.57 26.70 14.72
C ARG A 155 -7.86 27.25 14.09
N SER A 156 -8.52 26.46 13.26
CA SER A 156 -9.80 26.84 12.64
C SER A 156 -10.93 26.90 13.66
N ALA A 157 -10.97 25.96 14.61
CA ALA A 157 -11.95 25.95 15.69
C ALA A 157 -11.74 27.14 16.64
N GLU A 158 -10.50 27.42 17.02
CA GLU A 158 -10.15 28.57 17.87
C GLU A 158 -10.50 29.91 17.17
N PHE A 159 -10.29 30.00 15.86
CA PHE A 159 -10.71 31.15 15.08
C PHE A 159 -12.24 31.31 15.08
N ALA A 160 -13.00 30.23 14.92
CA ALA A 160 -14.46 30.27 14.95
C ALA A 160 -14.99 30.75 16.31
N GLU A 161 -14.43 30.23 17.41
CA GLU A 161 -14.77 30.67 18.78
C GLU A 161 -14.48 32.16 18.99
N ARG A 162 -13.31 32.63 18.57
CA ARG A 162 -12.96 34.07 18.64
C ARG A 162 -13.90 34.93 17.80
N PHE A 163 -14.29 34.44 16.63
CA PHE A 163 -15.20 35.15 15.74
C PHE A 163 -16.61 35.26 16.35
N GLU A 164 -17.13 34.16 16.92
CA GLU A 164 -18.41 34.17 17.65
C GLU A 164 -18.37 35.15 18.82
N ALA A 165 -17.33 35.10 19.65
CA ALA A 165 -17.17 36.03 20.78
C ALA A 165 -17.11 37.50 20.33
N ALA A 166 -16.41 37.80 19.23
CA ALA A 166 -16.35 39.15 18.68
C ALA A 166 -17.70 39.63 18.12
N MET A 167 -18.49 38.73 17.56
CA MET A 167 -19.85 39.02 17.09
C MET A 167 -20.80 39.30 18.25
N ASP A 168 -20.73 38.51 19.32
CA ASP A 168 -21.52 38.73 20.54
C ASP A 168 -21.19 40.08 21.19
N GLU A 169 -19.90 40.40 21.33
CA GLU A 169 -19.46 41.70 21.87
C GLU A 169 -19.94 42.87 20.98
N SER A 170 -19.92 42.70 19.66
CA SER A 170 -20.47 43.68 18.72
C SER A 170 -21.97 43.87 18.89
N MET A 171 -22.72 42.79 19.14
CA MET A 171 -24.16 42.86 19.37
C MET A 171 -24.49 43.53 20.69
N GLU A 172 -23.76 43.24 21.77
CA GLU A 172 -23.89 43.94 23.06
C GLU A 172 -23.62 45.44 22.91
N ARG A 173 -22.52 45.82 22.23
CA ARG A 173 -22.22 47.24 21.97
C ARG A 173 -23.31 47.94 21.17
N ALA A 174 -23.90 47.25 20.20
CA ALA A 174 -25.01 47.79 19.42
C ALA A 174 -26.27 47.97 20.27
N ALA A 175 -26.55 47.05 21.19
CA ALA A 175 -27.67 47.15 22.13
C ALA A 175 -27.47 48.32 23.11
N GLU A 176 -26.29 48.44 23.74
CA GLU A 176 -25.96 49.56 24.63
C GLU A 176 -26.08 50.91 23.90
N PHE A 177 -25.61 50.99 22.66
CA PHE A 177 -25.75 52.21 21.85
C PHE A 177 -27.22 52.55 21.58
N GLY A 178 -28.06 51.54 21.34
CA GLY A 178 -29.50 51.67 21.21
C GLY A 178 -30.14 52.25 22.48
N GLU A 179 -29.84 51.68 23.65
CA GLU A 179 -30.33 52.19 24.94
C GLU A 179 -29.86 53.63 25.20
N HIS A 180 -28.60 53.94 24.87
CA HIS A 180 -28.07 55.29 25.04
C HIS A 180 -28.81 56.32 24.15
N LEU A 181 -29.11 55.95 22.90
CA LEU A 181 -29.92 56.78 22.01
C LEU A 181 -31.33 57.00 22.54
N GLU A 182 -31.96 55.96 23.07
CA GLU A 182 -33.31 56.03 23.62
C GLU A 182 -33.35 56.95 24.85
N GLY A 183 -32.39 56.79 25.78
CA GLY A 183 -32.27 57.69 26.95
C GLY A 183 -31.94 59.14 26.58
N ALA A 184 -31.13 59.36 25.53
CA ALA A 184 -30.85 60.70 25.01
C ALA A 184 -32.12 61.35 24.42
N PHE A 185 -32.95 60.55 23.73
CA PHE A 185 -34.24 60.99 23.21
C PHE A 185 -35.21 61.37 24.33
N GLU A 186 -35.36 60.55 25.37
CA GLU A 186 -36.20 60.88 26.54
C GLU A 186 -35.75 62.18 27.20
N THR A 187 -34.44 62.34 27.43
CA THR A 187 -33.88 63.56 28.02
C THR A 187 -34.20 64.79 27.16
N GLN A 188 -34.14 64.66 25.83
CA GLN A 188 -34.46 65.75 24.91
C GLN A 188 -35.95 66.09 24.94
N VAL A 189 -36.83 65.08 25.01
CA VAL A 189 -38.29 65.26 25.12
C VAL A 189 -38.64 65.95 26.44
N GLU A 190 -38.12 65.49 27.58
CA GLU A 190 -38.32 66.16 28.87
C GLU A 190 -37.82 67.61 28.86
N GLY A 191 -36.68 67.86 28.21
CA GLY A 191 -36.14 69.21 28.04
C GLY A 191 -37.07 70.12 27.24
N ALA A 192 -37.69 69.59 26.17
CA ALA A 192 -38.67 70.31 25.38
C ALA A 192 -39.94 70.62 26.18
N GLU A 193 -40.43 69.67 26.98
CA GLU A 193 -41.58 69.88 27.86
C GLU A 193 -41.31 70.94 28.93
N ARG A 194 -40.13 70.92 29.57
CA ARG A 194 -39.74 71.95 30.55
C ARG A 194 -39.65 73.33 29.92
N PHE A 195 -39.08 73.44 28.73
CA PHE A 195 -38.99 74.69 28.00
C PHE A 195 -40.38 75.25 27.66
N GLN A 196 -41.30 74.36 27.26
CA GLN A 196 -42.68 74.73 26.98
C GLN A 196 -43.42 75.22 28.26
N ALA A 197 -43.21 74.55 29.39
CA ALA A 197 -43.75 74.98 30.68
C ALA A 197 -43.18 76.33 31.14
N GLU A 198 -41.88 76.59 30.92
CA GLU A 198 -41.27 77.89 31.19
C GLU A 198 -41.86 79.00 30.30
N LEU A 199 -42.09 78.73 29.02
CA LEU A 199 -42.74 79.66 28.09
C LEU A 199 -44.17 79.99 28.53
N GLU A 200 -44.95 78.99 28.93
CA GLU A 200 -46.31 79.20 29.45
C GLU A 200 -46.30 80.05 30.73
N ALA A 201 -45.41 79.74 31.67
CA ALA A 201 -45.27 80.52 32.90
C ALA A 201 -44.81 81.97 32.62
N GLN A 202 -43.94 82.16 31.63
CA GLN A 202 -43.47 83.48 31.22
C GLN A 202 -44.59 84.28 30.53
N ALA A 203 -45.38 83.63 29.68
CA ALA A 203 -46.56 84.20 29.03
C ALA A 203 -47.64 84.59 30.05
N GLU A 204 -47.91 83.77 31.06
CA GLU A 204 -48.82 84.11 32.16
C GLU A 204 -48.34 85.32 32.96
N ARG A 205 -47.05 85.39 33.31
CA ARG A 205 -46.49 86.57 34.00
C ARG A 205 -46.61 87.83 33.15
N PHE A 206 -46.35 87.72 31.86
CA PHE A 206 -46.48 88.84 30.93
C PHE A 206 -47.93 89.30 30.81
N ARG A 207 -48.88 88.36 30.74
CA ARG A 207 -50.32 88.65 30.71
C ARG A 207 -50.77 89.31 32.02
N LYS A 208 -50.29 88.82 33.16
CA LYS A 208 -50.59 89.40 34.48
C LYS A 208 -50.03 90.82 34.62
N GLN A 209 -48.84 91.10 34.09
CA GLN A 209 -48.28 92.46 34.03
C GLN A 209 -49.09 93.39 33.13
N LEU A 210 -49.62 92.89 32.00
CA LEU A 210 -50.48 93.66 31.12
C LEU A 210 -51.84 93.96 31.77
N ASP A 211 -52.44 92.99 32.47
CA ASP A 211 -53.69 93.18 33.22
C ASP A 211 -53.50 94.19 34.37
N GLU A 212 -52.40 94.12 35.12
CA GLU A 212 -52.04 95.11 36.16
C GLU A 212 -51.75 96.52 35.60
N GLN A 213 -51.33 96.63 34.35
CA GLN A 213 -51.17 97.92 33.66
C GLN A 213 -52.48 98.46 33.09
N ALA A 214 -53.45 97.61 32.78
CA ALA A 214 -54.76 98.00 32.24
C ALA A 214 -55.75 98.47 33.33
N GLU A 215 -55.52 98.14 34.61
CA GLU A 215 -56.33 98.57 35.75
C GLU A 215 -55.85 99.88 36.42
N ARG A 216 -54.86 100.59 35.85
CA ARG A 216 -54.46 101.95 36.24
C ARG A 216 -54.97 103.00 35.27
#